data_AF-A0A1N6DB72-F1
#
_entry.id   AF-A0A1N6DB72-F1
#
_cell.length_a   1.000
_cell.length_b   1.000
_cell.length_c   1.000
_cell.angle_alpha   90.00
_cell.angle_beta   90.00
_cell.angle_gamma   90.00
#
_symmetry.space_group_name_H-M   'P 1'
#
loop_
_entity.id
_entity.type
_entity.pdbx_description
1 polymer ?
#
loop_
_entity_poly.entity_id
_entity_poly.type
_entity_poly.pdbx_seq_one_letter_code
_entity_poly.pdbx_strand_id
1 'polypeptide(L)'
;MKFFKILPCLLLFSFFINGVMANHRVNTVPNDTISLAQAYMNLYLTSIYYDSIDADRISKILAFEKDEMDQIKNRTFIRTFQPLHSFTQSIWYQTQAKRLYFNDSKPDRNTLRRYKSVLDRGINFYNAAKLDEYPSYSMQQLSFYEIINFDLDAADDIRSEIYKVKTQYNSLFNENIYPDFQRIFLKAKERNRIELDSLTFYAGLFEIPLSMSTLNNTIDFPNAPSFKSYSINPDYRLENRLELISRYLQLKFLATQRTRPPANFNTETLYHHYDEFMEMLRFEEDEFIKKELTPEVTALLFRQLKRRYPSRRSEGIRDESLAAISAPNPAPNIMYFFPNPAPKSSTHQIIKNFKPDLQTLNQVDLFFRSKMQEAGFGSNHLHYYYDMDGYAMTTSLEKFNKDGTKVSSDKRFTESMGEDGKFSYFEIFKSIFFEVESEFRMFAFVVASKPATLGGNIMTTSFAEEILQNSYPTLPNDLKVKTLPTKDLTILVYHFHQNDIGQVPELDLSGSWEVQDHLRSAGIPALN
;
A
#
# COMPACT_ATOMS: atom_id res chain seq x y z
N MET A 1 7.61 12.98 -44.92
CA MET A 1 7.71 13.04 -43.44
C MET A 1 6.93 14.26 -42.97
N LYS A 2 5.80 14.05 -42.28
CA LYS A 2 4.95 15.13 -41.77
C LYS A 2 5.48 15.56 -40.41
N PHE A 3 5.78 16.85 -40.27
CA PHE A 3 6.19 17.50 -39.02
C PHE A 3 5.10 17.33 -37.95
N PHE A 4 5.41 16.60 -36.89
CA PHE A 4 4.63 16.63 -35.65
C PHE A 4 4.99 17.92 -34.91
N LYS A 5 4.00 18.80 -34.75
CA LYS A 5 4.13 20.07 -34.02
C LYS A 5 4.23 19.80 -32.52
N ILE A 6 5.36 20.15 -31.92
CA ILE A 6 5.60 20.22 -30.47
C ILE A 6 4.95 21.50 -29.92
N LEU A 7 3.60 21.58 -29.98
CA LEU A 7 2.84 22.75 -29.52
C LEU A 7 1.81 22.51 -28.39
N PRO A 8 1.68 21.36 -27.70
CA PRO A 8 0.72 21.26 -26.59
C PRO A 8 1.27 21.67 -25.21
N CYS A 9 2.60 21.66 -24.98
CA CYS A 9 3.12 21.90 -23.62
C CYS A 9 2.96 23.34 -23.08
N LEU A 10 2.94 24.35 -23.96
CA LEU A 10 2.85 25.77 -23.54
C LEU A 10 1.42 26.24 -23.23
N LEU A 11 0.39 25.53 -23.72
CA LEU A 11 -1.00 25.89 -23.44
C LEU A 11 -1.48 25.34 -22.09
N LEU A 12 -0.92 24.24 -21.58
CA LEU A 12 -1.39 23.64 -20.32
C LEU A 12 -0.91 24.40 -19.08
N PHE A 13 0.28 25.03 -19.13
CA PHE A 13 0.81 25.81 -17.99
C PHE A 13 0.01 27.09 -17.69
N SER A 14 -0.66 27.67 -18.70
CA SER A 14 -1.50 28.88 -18.50
C SER A 14 -2.86 28.60 -17.85
N PHE A 15 -3.25 27.32 -17.69
CA PHE A 15 -4.49 26.95 -16.99
C PHE A 15 -4.37 26.93 -15.47
N PHE A 16 -3.19 26.71 -14.90
CA PHE A 16 -3.05 26.41 -13.47
C PHE A 16 -2.58 27.60 -12.61
N ILE A 17 -1.79 28.54 -13.15
CA ILE A 17 -1.34 29.73 -12.40
C ILE A 17 -2.50 30.69 -12.08
N ASN A 18 -3.66 30.54 -12.75
CA ASN A 18 -4.86 31.33 -12.48
C ASN A 18 -5.75 30.78 -11.35
N GLY A 19 -5.29 29.82 -10.54
CA GLY A 19 -6.03 29.28 -9.39
C GLY A 19 -6.45 30.32 -8.33
N VAL A 20 -5.86 31.52 -8.34
CA VAL A 20 -6.24 32.65 -7.48
C VAL A 20 -7.05 33.73 -8.23
N MET A 21 -7.21 33.60 -9.56
CA MET A 21 -7.99 34.49 -10.44
C MET A 21 -9.05 33.70 -11.25
N ALA A 22 -9.72 32.73 -10.60
CA ALA A 22 -10.71 31.88 -11.24
C ALA A 22 -12.06 32.60 -11.42
N ASN A 23 -12.30 33.19 -12.60
CA ASN A 23 -13.66 33.47 -13.09
C ASN A 23 -13.81 33.42 -14.63
N HIS A 24 -12.81 32.95 -15.37
CA HIS A 24 -12.99 32.60 -16.78
C HIS A 24 -13.09 31.08 -16.91
N ARG A 25 -14.34 30.59 -16.94
CA ARG A 25 -14.65 29.23 -17.38
C ARG A 25 -14.21 29.10 -18.84
N VAL A 26 -13.07 28.47 -19.06
CA VAL A 26 -12.74 27.97 -20.39
C VAL A 26 -13.77 26.89 -20.70
N ASN A 27 -14.44 26.99 -21.86
CA ASN A 27 -15.39 25.98 -22.29
C ASN A 27 -14.65 24.65 -22.47
N THR A 28 -14.74 23.76 -21.49
CA THR A 28 -14.24 22.39 -21.61
C THR A 28 -14.99 21.71 -22.76
N VAL A 29 -14.27 20.97 -23.60
CA VAL A 29 -14.91 20.18 -24.66
C VAL A 29 -15.51 18.96 -23.96
N PRO A 30 -16.85 18.82 -23.88
CA PRO A 30 -17.43 17.69 -23.19
C PRO A 30 -16.98 16.39 -23.85
N ASN A 31 -16.60 15.41 -23.03
CA ASN A 31 -16.12 14.07 -23.44
C ASN A 31 -14.70 14.03 -24.04
N ASP A 32 -13.74 14.72 -23.43
CA ASP A 32 -12.33 14.53 -23.75
C ASP A 32 -11.61 13.64 -22.72
N THR A 33 -10.53 13.01 -23.17
CA THR A 33 -9.71 12.13 -22.33
C THR A 33 -8.92 12.89 -21.27
N ILE A 34 -8.66 14.18 -21.51
CA ILE A 34 -7.89 15.06 -20.63
C ILE A 34 -8.66 15.36 -19.35
N SER A 35 -9.94 15.72 -19.45
CA SER A 35 -10.78 15.99 -18.28
C SER A 35 -10.94 14.74 -17.41
N LEU A 36 -11.11 13.56 -18.02
CA LEU A 36 -11.17 12.29 -17.28
C LEU A 36 -9.83 11.96 -16.59
N ALA A 37 -8.70 12.16 -17.28
CA ALA A 37 -7.37 12.00 -16.69
C ALA A 37 -7.13 12.94 -15.53
N GLN A 38 -7.48 14.22 -15.68
CA GLN A 38 -7.32 15.21 -14.62
C GLN A 38 -8.16 14.85 -13.40
N ALA A 39 -9.43 14.44 -13.60
CA ALA A 39 -10.28 13.99 -12.51
C ALA A 39 -9.71 12.78 -11.80
N TYR A 40 -9.19 11.80 -12.55
CA TYR A 40 -8.48 10.66 -12.00
C TYR A 40 -7.30 11.10 -11.11
N MET A 41 -6.37 11.89 -11.63
CA MET A 41 -5.17 12.30 -10.90
C MET A 41 -5.52 13.12 -9.65
N ASN A 42 -6.47 14.07 -9.76
CA ASN A 42 -6.94 14.86 -8.62
C ASN A 42 -7.52 13.99 -7.52
N LEU A 43 -8.41 13.07 -7.87
CA LEU A 43 -9.08 12.20 -6.90
C LEU A 43 -8.10 11.18 -6.30
N TYR A 44 -7.22 10.61 -7.12
CA TYR A 44 -6.20 9.67 -6.66
C TYR A 44 -5.28 10.32 -5.62
N LEU A 45 -4.66 11.46 -5.96
CA LEU A 45 -3.81 12.20 -5.03
C LEU A 45 -4.57 12.64 -3.78
N THR A 46 -5.82 13.08 -3.92
CA THR A 46 -6.65 13.44 -2.76
C THR A 46 -6.92 12.25 -1.86
N SER A 47 -7.11 11.06 -2.41
CA SER A 47 -7.32 9.82 -1.64
C SER A 47 -6.05 9.40 -0.89
N ILE A 48 -4.90 9.38 -1.58
CA ILE A 48 -3.61 8.97 -1.00
C ILE A 48 -3.13 9.95 0.08
N TYR A 49 -3.26 11.25 -0.16
CA TYR A 49 -2.82 12.29 0.78
C TYR A 49 -3.95 12.86 1.63
N TYR A 50 -5.06 12.13 1.77
CA TYR A 50 -6.29 12.60 2.42
C TYR A 50 -6.02 13.26 3.79
N ASP A 51 -5.22 12.62 4.64
CA ASP A 51 -4.95 13.10 6.00
C ASP A 51 -4.03 14.33 6.05
N SER A 52 -3.38 14.67 4.94
CA SER A 52 -2.49 15.82 4.80
C SER A 52 -3.16 17.03 4.12
N ILE A 53 -4.40 16.88 3.64
CA ILE A 53 -5.13 17.93 2.93
C ILE A 53 -6.24 18.48 3.83
N ASP A 54 -6.40 19.80 3.85
CA ASP A 54 -7.48 20.45 4.58
C ASP A 54 -8.88 20.01 4.08
N ALA A 55 -9.83 19.86 5.02
CA ALA A 55 -11.16 19.35 4.74
C ALA A 55 -12.00 20.25 3.80
N ASP A 56 -11.82 21.57 3.84
CA ASP A 56 -12.47 22.50 2.91
C ASP A 56 -11.92 22.30 1.49
N ARG A 57 -10.60 22.13 1.36
CA ARG A 57 -9.95 21.83 0.08
C ARG A 57 -10.45 20.50 -0.50
N ILE A 58 -10.53 19.43 0.30
CA ILE A 58 -11.10 18.14 -0.13
C ILE A 58 -12.55 18.33 -0.62
N SER A 59 -13.35 19.12 0.11
CA SER A 59 -14.75 19.37 -0.25
C SER A 59 -14.88 20.07 -1.61
N LYS A 60 -14.00 21.05 -1.89
CA LYS A 60 -13.94 21.75 -3.17
C LYS A 60 -13.52 20.83 -4.32
N ILE A 61 -12.48 20.02 -4.12
CA ILE A 61 -12.02 19.03 -5.11
C ILE A 61 -13.15 18.05 -5.44
N LEU A 62 -13.78 17.45 -4.42
CA LEU A 62 -14.87 16.49 -4.64
C LEU A 62 -16.05 17.09 -5.40
N ALA A 63 -16.42 18.34 -5.11
CA ALA A 63 -17.52 19.01 -5.82
C ALA A 63 -17.14 19.29 -7.28
N PHE A 64 -15.96 19.85 -7.51
CA PHE A 64 -15.47 20.17 -8.84
C PHE A 64 -15.33 18.92 -9.72
N GLU A 65 -14.67 17.86 -9.22
CA GLU A 65 -14.48 16.64 -10.00
C GLU A 65 -15.77 15.87 -10.24
N LYS A 66 -16.76 16.02 -9.36
CA LYS A 66 -18.09 15.45 -9.62
C LYS A 66 -18.76 16.13 -10.80
N ASP A 67 -18.70 17.46 -10.85
CA ASP A 67 -19.29 18.24 -11.93
C ASP A 67 -18.60 17.95 -13.28
N GLU A 68 -17.27 17.78 -13.28
CA GLU A 68 -16.50 17.40 -14.47
C GLU A 68 -16.87 15.99 -14.96
N MET A 69 -16.91 15.00 -14.07
CA MET A 69 -17.33 13.65 -14.44
C MET A 69 -18.78 13.60 -14.95
N ASP A 70 -19.70 14.39 -14.40
CA ASP A 70 -21.11 14.43 -14.83
C ASP A 70 -21.32 15.06 -16.22
N GLN A 71 -20.35 15.84 -16.70
CA GLN A 71 -20.36 16.39 -18.05
C GLN A 71 -20.00 15.33 -19.11
N ILE A 72 -19.35 14.23 -18.74
CA ILE A 72 -19.00 13.12 -19.62
C ILE A 72 -20.25 12.24 -19.84
N LYS A 73 -21.04 12.55 -20.87
CA LYS A 73 -22.32 11.87 -21.19
C LYS A 73 -22.24 10.95 -22.41
N ASN A 74 -21.17 11.03 -23.20
CA ASN A 74 -21.00 10.24 -24.41
C ASN A 74 -20.79 8.75 -24.06
N ARG A 75 -21.81 7.94 -24.33
CA ARG A 75 -21.79 6.48 -24.05
C ARG A 75 -20.66 5.75 -24.77
N THR A 76 -20.31 6.17 -25.99
CA THR A 76 -19.20 5.56 -26.74
C THR A 76 -17.87 5.86 -26.04
N PHE A 77 -17.66 7.10 -25.60
CA PHE A 77 -16.49 7.50 -24.82
C PHE A 77 -16.39 6.71 -23.51
N ILE A 78 -17.46 6.67 -22.72
CA ILE A 78 -17.49 5.93 -21.44
C ILE A 78 -17.20 4.45 -21.67
N ARG A 79 -17.73 3.83 -22.74
CA ARG A 79 -17.44 2.43 -23.07
C ARG A 79 -15.98 2.21 -23.44
N THR A 80 -15.38 3.13 -24.20
CA THR A 80 -13.97 3.04 -24.61
C THR A 80 -13.02 3.20 -23.43
N PHE A 81 -13.32 4.12 -22.50
CA PHE A 81 -12.50 4.41 -21.31
C PHE A 81 -13.14 3.86 -20.04
N GLN A 82 -13.85 2.74 -20.14
CA GLN A 82 -14.67 2.22 -19.05
C GLN A 82 -13.88 1.90 -17.77
N PRO A 83 -12.68 1.29 -17.83
CA PRO A 83 -11.90 1.01 -16.63
C PRO A 83 -11.53 2.29 -15.89
N LEU A 84 -10.89 3.23 -16.59
CA LEU A 84 -10.49 4.51 -16.02
C LEU A 84 -11.70 5.27 -15.48
N HIS A 85 -12.77 5.41 -16.25
CA HIS A 85 -13.98 6.10 -15.81
C HIS A 85 -14.60 5.46 -14.55
N SER A 86 -14.72 4.14 -14.51
CA SER A 86 -15.30 3.44 -13.35
C SER A 86 -14.36 3.50 -12.15
N PHE A 87 -13.05 3.40 -12.37
CA PHE A 87 -12.06 3.54 -11.32
C PHE A 87 -12.07 4.95 -10.72
N THR A 88 -12.10 6.01 -11.55
CA THR A 88 -12.22 7.40 -11.08
C THR A 88 -13.50 7.63 -10.27
N GLN A 89 -14.63 7.09 -10.72
CA GLN A 89 -15.88 7.12 -9.93
C GLN A 89 -15.72 6.40 -8.59
N SER A 90 -15.03 5.25 -8.57
CA SER A 90 -14.74 4.54 -7.33
C SER A 90 -13.96 5.39 -6.33
N ILE A 91 -12.89 6.04 -6.77
CA ILE A 91 -12.06 6.92 -5.92
C ILE A 91 -12.89 8.08 -5.37
N TRP A 92 -13.76 8.68 -6.19
CA TRP A 92 -14.66 9.73 -5.75
C TRP A 92 -15.59 9.27 -4.63
N TYR A 93 -16.28 8.13 -4.82
CA TYR A 93 -17.18 7.58 -3.81
C TYR A 93 -16.43 7.16 -2.54
N GLN A 94 -15.23 6.59 -2.67
CA GLN A 94 -14.38 6.22 -1.54
C GLN A 94 -13.96 7.46 -0.75
N THR A 95 -13.48 8.51 -1.43
CA THR A 95 -13.05 9.75 -0.78
C THR A 95 -14.23 10.45 -0.10
N GLN A 96 -15.39 10.46 -0.76
CA GLN A 96 -16.63 10.98 -0.18
C GLN A 96 -17.10 10.16 1.03
N ALA A 97 -16.92 8.83 1.04
CA ALA A 97 -17.18 7.98 2.19
C ALA A 97 -16.24 8.32 3.36
N LYS A 98 -14.92 8.41 3.11
CA LYS A 98 -13.92 8.82 4.10
C LYS A 98 -14.27 10.18 4.73
N ARG A 99 -14.69 11.14 3.92
CA ARG A 99 -15.17 12.46 4.39
C ARG A 99 -16.43 12.38 5.24
N LEU A 100 -17.41 11.57 4.85
CA LEU A 100 -18.63 11.39 5.62
C LEU A 100 -18.33 10.87 7.04
N TYR A 101 -17.40 9.92 7.15
CA TYR A 101 -16.92 9.38 8.43
C TYR A 101 -16.27 10.44 9.32
N PHE A 102 -15.32 11.23 8.79
CA PHE A 102 -14.58 12.22 9.58
C PHE A 102 -15.45 13.38 10.10
N ASN A 103 -16.57 13.67 9.45
CA ASN A 103 -17.44 14.78 9.84
C ASN A 103 -18.44 14.44 10.95
N ASP A 104 -18.61 13.17 11.33
CA ASP A 104 -19.60 12.76 12.33
C ASP A 104 -18.97 11.88 13.41
N SER A 105 -18.83 12.43 14.61
CA SER A 105 -18.30 11.70 15.76
C SER A 105 -19.25 10.62 16.30
N LYS A 106 -20.56 10.72 16.03
CA LYS A 106 -21.60 9.81 16.55
C LYS A 106 -22.73 9.64 15.52
N PRO A 107 -22.46 8.95 14.41
CA PRO A 107 -23.43 8.81 13.33
C PRO A 107 -24.67 8.06 13.79
N ASP A 108 -25.84 8.62 13.51
CA ASP A 108 -27.10 7.93 13.70
C ASP A 108 -27.27 6.79 12.67
N ARG A 109 -28.31 5.97 12.85
CA ARG A 109 -28.59 4.84 11.97
C ARG A 109 -28.83 5.25 10.51
N ASN A 110 -29.44 6.41 10.25
CA ASN A 110 -29.67 6.88 8.88
C ASN A 110 -28.37 7.37 8.24
N THR A 111 -27.52 8.05 9.01
CA THR A 111 -26.17 8.44 8.60
C THR A 111 -25.33 7.20 8.25
N LEU A 112 -25.34 6.16 9.08
CA LEU A 112 -24.65 4.90 8.78
C LEU A 112 -25.18 4.20 7.51
N ARG A 113 -26.49 4.25 7.25
CA ARG A 113 -27.04 3.73 5.98
C ARG A 113 -26.55 4.52 4.78
N ARG A 114 -26.39 5.84 4.93
CA ARG A 114 -25.78 6.69 3.90
C ARG A 114 -24.32 6.35 3.69
N TYR A 115 -23.56 6.11 4.76
CA TYR A 115 -22.15 5.69 4.70
C TYR A 115 -22.01 4.43 3.85
N LYS A 116 -22.76 3.38 4.20
CA LYS A 116 -22.83 2.13 3.44
C LYS A 116 -23.14 2.39 1.97
N SER A 117 -24.24 3.09 1.69
CA SER A 117 -24.69 3.32 0.32
C SER A 117 -23.65 4.04 -0.55
N VAL A 118 -22.91 4.99 0.01
CA VAL A 118 -21.85 5.71 -0.70
C VAL A 118 -20.65 4.79 -0.97
N LEU A 119 -20.18 4.05 0.03
CA LEU A 119 -19.04 3.14 -0.14
C LEU A 119 -19.36 1.98 -1.08
N ASP A 120 -20.55 1.39 -1.00
CA ASP A 120 -20.97 0.30 -1.86
C ASP A 120 -21.03 0.71 -3.33
N ARG A 121 -21.42 1.96 -3.63
CA ARG A 121 -21.30 2.50 -4.98
C ARG A 121 -19.83 2.55 -5.40
N GLY A 122 -18.94 2.99 -4.52
CA GLY A 122 -17.50 2.96 -4.75
C GLY A 122 -16.97 1.55 -5.07
N ILE A 123 -17.35 0.54 -4.27
CA ILE A 123 -17.01 -0.87 -4.48
C ILE A 123 -17.55 -1.39 -5.81
N ASN A 124 -18.82 -1.07 -6.13
CA ASN A 124 -19.43 -1.48 -7.39
C ASN A 124 -18.71 -0.88 -8.60
N PHE A 125 -18.31 0.40 -8.53
CA PHE A 125 -17.53 1.04 -9.57
C PHE A 125 -16.10 0.47 -9.68
N TYR A 126 -15.46 0.15 -8.54
CA TYR A 126 -14.16 -0.52 -8.51
C TYR A 126 -14.23 -1.87 -9.24
N ASN A 127 -15.20 -2.72 -8.85
CA ASN A 127 -15.40 -4.03 -9.44
C ASN A 127 -15.82 -3.94 -10.92
N ALA A 128 -16.59 -2.92 -11.28
CA ALA A 128 -16.97 -2.67 -12.67
C ALA A 128 -15.77 -2.29 -13.53
N ALA A 129 -14.73 -1.66 -12.97
CA ALA A 129 -13.51 -1.30 -13.72
C ALA A 129 -12.77 -2.51 -14.28
N LYS A 130 -13.01 -3.73 -13.76
CA LYS A 130 -12.52 -5.01 -14.32
C LYS A 130 -11.01 -4.97 -14.62
N LEU A 131 -10.24 -4.50 -13.64
CA LEU A 131 -8.80 -4.24 -13.78
C LEU A 131 -8.01 -5.51 -14.11
N ASP A 132 -8.55 -6.69 -13.79
CA ASP A 132 -7.99 -8.00 -14.12
C ASP A 132 -8.30 -8.47 -15.55
N GLU A 133 -9.42 -8.02 -16.13
CA GLU A 133 -9.83 -8.35 -17.50
C GLU A 133 -9.22 -7.40 -18.52
N TYR A 134 -8.73 -6.23 -18.08
CA TYR A 134 -7.98 -5.35 -18.95
C TYR A 134 -6.55 -5.84 -19.02
N PRO A 135 -6.11 -6.42 -20.16
CA PRO A 135 -4.70 -6.62 -20.38
C PRO A 135 -4.10 -5.22 -20.34
N SER A 136 -3.37 -4.92 -19.28
CA SER A 136 -2.75 -3.62 -19.02
C SER A 136 -1.72 -3.21 -20.09
N TYR A 137 -1.71 -3.83 -21.29
CA TYR A 137 -0.60 -3.80 -22.23
C TYR A 137 -0.98 -4.02 -23.72
N SER A 138 -2.19 -3.65 -24.17
CA SER A 138 -2.36 -3.48 -25.63
C SER A 138 -1.59 -2.21 -26.04
N MET A 139 -0.55 -2.36 -26.86
CA MET A 139 0.58 -1.42 -27.00
C MET A 139 0.26 0.08 -27.23
N GLN A 140 -0.97 0.46 -27.60
CA GLN A 140 -1.31 1.85 -27.93
C GLN A 140 -1.96 2.65 -26.78
N GLN A 141 -2.59 2.00 -25.80
CA GLN A 141 -3.17 2.69 -24.62
C GLN A 141 -2.17 2.84 -23.46
N LEU A 142 -1.06 2.09 -23.52
CA LEU A 142 0.02 2.12 -22.53
C LEU A 142 0.52 3.53 -22.28
N SER A 143 0.85 4.28 -23.33
CA SER A 143 1.45 5.60 -23.15
C SER A 143 0.55 6.57 -22.40
N PHE A 144 -0.78 6.50 -22.58
CA PHE A 144 -1.70 7.40 -21.87
C PHE A 144 -1.90 7.01 -20.41
N TYR A 145 -2.06 5.72 -20.10
CA TYR A 145 -2.24 5.25 -18.72
C TYR A 145 -0.95 5.35 -17.90
N GLU A 146 0.21 5.04 -18.50
CA GLU A 146 1.53 5.29 -17.89
C GLU A 146 1.70 6.77 -17.56
N ILE A 147 1.35 7.67 -18.49
CA ILE A 147 1.46 9.12 -18.32
C ILE A 147 0.70 9.65 -17.08
N ILE A 148 -0.45 9.06 -16.77
CA ILE A 148 -1.29 9.47 -15.63
C ILE A 148 -1.10 8.59 -14.40
N ASN A 149 -0.20 7.61 -14.43
CA ASN A 149 -0.02 6.63 -13.35
C ASN A 149 -1.30 5.82 -13.04
N PHE A 150 -1.96 5.31 -14.09
CA PHE A 150 -3.11 4.40 -13.96
C PHE A 150 -2.66 2.96 -14.23
N ASP A 151 -2.21 2.28 -13.18
CA ASP A 151 -1.63 0.94 -13.20
C ASP A 151 -2.20 0.05 -12.07
N LEU A 152 -1.59 -1.13 -11.86
CA LEU A 152 -2.01 -2.07 -10.82
C LEU A 152 -1.60 -1.63 -9.41
N ASP A 153 -0.56 -0.82 -9.26
CA ASP A 153 -0.13 -0.32 -7.96
C ASP A 153 -1.13 0.74 -7.47
N ALA A 154 -1.55 1.65 -8.35
CA ALA A 154 -2.64 2.58 -8.07
C ALA A 154 -3.96 1.85 -7.76
N ALA A 155 -4.24 0.73 -8.44
CA ALA A 155 -5.38 -0.13 -8.13
C ALA A 155 -5.29 -0.71 -6.71
N ASP A 156 -4.14 -1.23 -6.33
CA ASP A 156 -3.91 -1.82 -5.03
C ASP A 156 -3.94 -0.80 -3.89
N ASP A 157 -3.42 0.41 -4.12
CA ASP A 157 -3.51 1.52 -3.18
C ASP A 157 -4.98 1.89 -2.89
N ILE A 158 -5.78 2.10 -3.94
CA ILE A 158 -7.21 2.43 -3.78
C ILE A 158 -7.98 1.27 -3.16
N ARG A 159 -7.67 0.02 -3.53
CA ARG A 159 -8.26 -1.17 -2.91
C ARG A 159 -7.99 -1.21 -1.42
N SER A 160 -6.75 -0.95 -1.01
CA SER A 160 -6.34 -0.86 0.38
C SER A 160 -7.12 0.23 1.13
N GLU A 161 -7.25 1.43 0.55
CA GLU A 161 -8.05 2.51 1.13
C GLU A 161 -9.54 2.17 1.25
N ILE A 162 -10.14 1.50 0.26
CA ILE A 162 -11.54 1.01 0.35
C ILE A 162 -11.67 0.01 1.50
N TYR A 163 -10.74 -0.95 1.65
CA TYR A 163 -10.78 -1.92 2.74
C TYR A 163 -10.62 -1.28 4.12
N LYS A 164 -9.79 -0.24 4.26
CA LYS A 164 -9.66 0.53 5.50
C LYS A 164 -10.99 1.17 5.90
N VAL A 165 -11.62 1.92 4.99
CA VAL A 165 -12.93 2.56 5.23
C VAL A 165 -14.02 1.51 5.50
N LYS A 166 -14.02 0.41 4.72
CA LYS A 166 -14.98 -0.69 4.91
C LYS A 166 -14.85 -1.34 6.28
N THR A 167 -13.63 -1.54 6.78
CA THR A 167 -13.36 -2.12 8.10
C THR A 167 -13.88 -1.19 9.20
N GLN A 168 -13.65 0.12 9.09
CA GLN A 168 -14.19 1.12 10.01
C GLN A 168 -15.73 1.10 10.02
N TYR A 169 -16.36 1.06 8.84
CA TYR A 169 -17.81 0.98 8.72
C TYR A 169 -18.38 -0.32 9.27
N ASN A 170 -17.70 -1.45 9.04
CA ASN A 170 -18.11 -2.74 9.57
C ASN A 170 -18.25 -2.68 11.09
N SER A 171 -17.26 -2.13 11.78
CA SER A 171 -17.31 -1.97 13.23
C SER A 171 -18.48 -1.08 13.67
N LEU A 172 -18.67 0.07 13.03
CA LEU A 172 -19.79 0.98 13.34
C LEU A 172 -21.17 0.32 13.13
N PHE A 173 -21.33 -0.48 12.07
CA PHE A 173 -22.59 -1.16 11.78
C PHE A 173 -22.90 -2.22 12.83
N ASN A 174 -21.90 -3.02 13.22
CA ASN A 174 -22.04 -4.02 14.26
C ASN A 174 -22.36 -3.38 15.63
N GLU A 175 -21.65 -2.33 16.02
CA GLU A 175 -21.96 -1.55 17.23
C GLU A 175 -23.38 -0.98 17.20
N ASN A 176 -23.84 -0.47 16.04
CA ASN A 176 -25.17 0.11 15.92
C ASN A 176 -26.32 -0.90 16.10
N ILE A 177 -26.14 -2.14 15.64
CA ILE A 177 -27.17 -3.20 15.75
C ILE A 177 -27.03 -4.03 17.04
N TYR A 178 -25.94 -3.87 17.79
CA TYR A 178 -25.67 -4.69 18.95
C TYR A 178 -26.71 -4.60 20.07
N PRO A 179 -27.19 -3.41 20.48
CA PRO A 179 -28.26 -3.31 21.47
C PRO A 179 -29.55 -4.02 21.04
N ASP A 180 -29.84 -4.08 19.73
CA ASP A 180 -31.01 -4.77 19.21
C ASP A 180 -30.86 -6.30 19.32
N PHE A 181 -29.66 -6.83 19.04
CA PHE A 181 -29.33 -8.24 19.24
C PHE A 181 -29.41 -8.63 20.72
N GLN A 182 -28.86 -7.82 21.63
CA GLN A 182 -28.96 -8.03 23.08
C GLN A 182 -30.43 -8.07 23.53
N ARG A 183 -31.27 -7.14 23.04
CA ARG A 183 -32.70 -7.11 23.37
C ARG A 183 -33.43 -8.38 22.89
N ILE A 184 -33.13 -8.87 21.70
CA ILE A 184 -33.71 -10.12 21.18
C ILE A 184 -33.25 -11.31 22.02
N PHE A 185 -31.96 -11.35 22.39
CA PHE A 185 -31.41 -12.37 23.27
C PHE A 185 -32.14 -12.42 24.62
N LEU A 186 -32.28 -11.27 25.28
CA LEU A 186 -32.93 -11.18 26.61
C LEU A 186 -34.41 -11.59 26.54
N LYS A 187 -35.15 -11.16 25.51
CA LYS A 187 -36.53 -11.63 25.28
C LYS A 187 -36.61 -13.16 25.14
N ALA A 188 -35.68 -13.76 24.40
CA ALA A 188 -35.62 -15.20 24.22
C ALA A 188 -35.23 -15.92 25.52
N LYS A 189 -34.38 -15.31 26.36
CA LYS A 189 -34.01 -15.83 27.68
C LYS A 189 -35.18 -15.80 28.66
N GLU A 190 -35.83 -14.66 28.82
CA GLU A 190 -36.87 -14.44 29.83
C GLU A 190 -38.23 -15.03 29.47
N ARG A 191 -38.63 -14.90 28.19
CA ARG A 191 -40.00 -15.22 27.75
C ARG A 191 -40.08 -16.46 26.88
N ASN A 192 -38.95 -17.11 26.63
CA ASN A 192 -38.84 -18.22 25.68
C ASN A 192 -39.44 -17.90 24.29
N ARG A 193 -39.41 -16.62 23.89
CA ARG A 193 -39.88 -16.13 22.59
C ARG A 193 -38.68 -15.78 21.73
N ILE A 194 -38.47 -16.55 20.68
CA ILE A 194 -37.31 -16.40 19.78
C ILE A 194 -37.79 -15.68 18.52
N GLU A 195 -37.22 -14.49 18.27
CA GLU A 195 -37.61 -13.59 17.16
C GLU A 195 -36.51 -13.57 16.09
N LEU A 196 -36.27 -14.69 15.39
CA LEU A 196 -35.21 -14.81 14.37
C LEU A 196 -35.39 -13.80 13.22
N ASP A 197 -36.64 -13.52 12.81
CA ASP A 197 -36.94 -12.50 11.80
C ASP A 197 -36.45 -11.11 12.20
N SER A 198 -36.42 -10.81 13.50
CA SER A 198 -35.89 -9.54 14.00
C SER A 198 -34.37 -9.48 13.88
N LEU A 199 -33.65 -10.59 14.09
CA LEU A 199 -32.20 -10.64 13.84
C LEU A 199 -31.90 -10.36 12.37
N THR A 200 -32.60 -11.05 11.47
CA THR A 200 -32.49 -10.85 10.02
C THR A 200 -32.81 -9.42 9.63
N PHE A 201 -33.85 -8.82 10.22
CA PHE A 201 -34.21 -7.42 9.98
C PHE A 201 -33.07 -6.46 10.38
N TYR A 202 -32.51 -6.59 11.59
CA TYR A 202 -31.46 -5.68 12.05
C TYR A 202 -30.15 -5.86 11.31
N ALA A 203 -29.72 -7.10 11.03
CA ALA A 203 -28.56 -7.36 10.16
C ALA A 203 -28.78 -6.81 8.74
N GLY A 204 -30.00 -6.95 8.22
CA GLY A 204 -30.41 -6.46 6.91
C GLY A 204 -30.42 -4.94 6.76
N LEU A 205 -30.44 -4.16 7.86
CA LEU A 205 -30.32 -2.69 7.79
C LEU A 205 -29.03 -2.24 7.10
N PHE A 206 -27.97 -3.04 7.25
CA PHE A 206 -26.65 -2.83 6.66
C PHE A 206 -26.25 -3.99 5.73
N GLU A 207 -27.23 -4.76 5.24
CA GLU A 207 -27.01 -5.95 4.38
C GLU A 207 -25.89 -6.87 4.90
N ILE A 208 -25.75 -6.97 6.22
CA ILE A 208 -24.79 -7.89 6.83
C ILE A 208 -25.40 -9.30 6.69
N PRO A 209 -24.74 -10.24 5.99
CA PRO A 209 -25.23 -11.59 5.86
C PRO A 209 -25.29 -12.25 7.24
N LEU A 210 -26.47 -12.73 7.60
CA LEU A 210 -26.69 -13.51 8.81
C LEU A 210 -26.72 -14.98 8.42
N SER A 211 -25.74 -15.76 8.88
CA SER A 211 -25.76 -17.20 8.62
C SER A 211 -26.96 -17.86 9.30
N MET A 212 -27.72 -18.62 8.51
CA MET A 212 -28.82 -19.49 8.95
C MET A 212 -28.46 -20.97 8.81
N SER A 213 -27.17 -21.30 8.66
CA SER A 213 -26.69 -22.65 8.43
C SER A 213 -27.02 -23.59 9.60
N THR A 214 -26.99 -23.10 10.84
CA THR A 214 -27.42 -23.85 12.02
C THR A 214 -28.90 -24.22 11.95
N LEU A 215 -29.77 -23.26 11.65
CA LEU A 215 -31.22 -23.50 11.51
C LEU A 215 -31.55 -24.43 10.33
N ASN A 216 -30.89 -24.21 9.20
CA ASN A 216 -31.08 -25.00 7.98
C ASN A 216 -30.41 -26.37 8.03
N ASN A 217 -29.58 -26.61 9.05
CA ASN A 217 -28.81 -27.83 9.24
C ASN A 217 -27.90 -28.16 8.05
N THR A 218 -27.24 -27.14 7.52
CA THR A 218 -26.26 -27.25 6.44
C THR A 218 -24.88 -26.89 6.97
N ILE A 219 -23.81 -27.50 6.44
CA ILE A 219 -22.44 -27.03 6.74
C ILE A 219 -22.27 -25.69 6.03
N ASP A 220 -21.83 -24.66 6.75
CA ASP A 220 -21.38 -23.43 6.11
C ASP A 220 -20.06 -23.76 5.41
N PHE A 221 -20.14 -24.10 4.12
CA PHE A 221 -19.01 -23.87 3.26
C PHE A 221 -19.09 -22.37 2.96
N PRO A 222 -18.23 -21.52 3.53
CA PRO A 222 -18.06 -20.20 2.95
C PRO A 222 -17.72 -20.50 1.50
N ASN A 223 -18.63 -20.21 0.57
CA ASN A 223 -18.35 -20.32 -0.85
C ASN A 223 -17.07 -19.53 -1.01
N ALA A 224 -15.93 -20.22 -1.18
CA ALA A 224 -14.65 -19.56 -1.33
C ALA A 224 -14.90 -18.63 -2.50
N PRO A 225 -14.95 -17.31 -2.27
CA PRO A 225 -15.32 -16.42 -3.34
C PRO A 225 -14.39 -16.75 -4.50
N SER A 226 -14.92 -16.90 -5.72
CA SER A 226 -14.06 -16.98 -6.88
C SER A 226 -13.36 -15.63 -6.97
N PHE A 227 -12.26 -15.49 -6.23
CA PHE A 227 -11.57 -14.22 -6.07
C PHE A 227 -10.88 -13.97 -7.40
N LYS A 228 -11.53 -13.16 -8.24
CA LYS A 228 -10.78 -12.34 -9.16
C LYS A 228 -9.81 -11.54 -8.32
N SER A 229 -8.52 -11.58 -8.68
CA SER A 229 -7.42 -11.05 -7.87
C SER A 229 -7.61 -9.58 -7.47
N TYR A 230 -8.37 -8.83 -8.28
CA TYR A 230 -8.64 -7.40 -8.11
C TYR A 230 -10.14 -7.07 -7.93
N SER A 231 -10.96 -7.93 -7.32
CA SER A 231 -12.31 -7.54 -6.89
C SER A 231 -12.41 -7.35 -5.38
N ILE A 232 -13.27 -6.43 -4.97
CA ILE A 232 -13.61 -6.16 -3.57
C ILE A 232 -14.94 -6.83 -3.29
N ASN A 233 -14.98 -7.75 -2.33
CA ASN A 233 -16.24 -8.31 -1.84
C ASN A 233 -17.12 -7.17 -1.28
N PRO A 234 -18.37 -6.97 -1.74
CA PRO A 234 -19.25 -5.95 -1.19
C PRO A 234 -19.73 -6.26 0.24
N ASP A 235 -19.77 -7.53 0.65
CA ASP A 235 -20.43 -7.97 1.88
C ASP A 235 -19.69 -7.52 3.14
N TYR A 236 -20.41 -6.93 4.08
CA TYR A 236 -19.95 -6.67 5.43
C TYR A 236 -19.96 -7.97 6.26
N ARG A 237 -19.29 -8.00 7.41
CA ARG A 237 -19.18 -9.18 8.25
C ARG A 237 -19.78 -8.93 9.62
N LEU A 238 -20.58 -9.88 10.08
CA LEU A 238 -21.08 -9.91 11.44
C LEU A 238 -19.90 -10.17 12.40
N GLU A 239 -19.78 -9.38 13.45
CA GLU A 239 -18.75 -9.61 14.48
C GLU A 239 -19.10 -10.80 15.38
N ASN A 240 -18.06 -11.42 15.95
CA ASN A 240 -18.16 -12.65 16.75
C ASN A 240 -19.27 -12.60 17.83
N ARG A 241 -19.35 -11.54 18.62
CA ARG A 241 -20.39 -11.37 19.66
C ARG A 241 -21.82 -11.41 19.11
N LEU A 242 -22.07 -10.83 17.94
CA LEU A 242 -23.37 -10.84 17.29
C LEU A 242 -23.68 -12.19 16.65
N GLU A 243 -22.66 -12.82 16.07
CA GLU A 243 -22.75 -14.18 15.55
C GLU A 243 -23.03 -15.20 16.66
N LEU A 244 -22.39 -15.08 17.82
CA LEU A 244 -22.65 -15.90 19.00
C LEU A 244 -24.09 -15.75 19.50
N ILE A 245 -24.62 -14.52 19.55
CA ILE A 245 -26.05 -14.29 19.87
C ILE A 245 -26.94 -14.99 18.84
N SER A 246 -26.66 -14.82 17.55
CA SER A 246 -27.44 -15.45 16.47
C SER A 246 -27.42 -16.98 16.57
N ARG A 247 -26.24 -17.59 16.67
CA ARG A 247 -26.05 -19.04 16.79
C ARG A 247 -26.71 -19.59 18.05
N TYR A 248 -26.57 -18.93 19.19
CA TYR A 248 -27.29 -19.32 20.41
C TYR A 248 -28.81 -19.32 20.20
N LEU A 249 -29.36 -18.28 19.57
CA LEU A 249 -30.79 -18.18 19.33
C LEU A 249 -31.31 -19.24 18.35
N GLN A 250 -30.53 -19.57 17.31
CA GLN A 250 -30.83 -20.66 16.38
C GLN A 250 -30.80 -22.03 17.07
N LEU A 251 -29.74 -22.32 17.85
CA LEU A 251 -29.64 -23.54 18.64
C LEU A 251 -30.77 -23.65 19.66
N LYS A 252 -31.09 -22.55 20.36
CA LYS A 252 -32.21 -22.51 21.30
C LYS A 252 -33.54 -22.77 20.60
N PHE A 253 -33.74 -22.22 19.41
CA PHE A 253 -34.93 -22.45 18.60
C PHE A 253 -35.08 -23.94 18.26
N LEU A 254 -34.00 -24.57 17.81
CA LEU A 254 -33.94 -26.01 17.57
C LEU A 254 -34.10 -26.83 18.86
N ALA A 255 -33.80 -26.31 20.04
CA ALA A 255 -34.06 -26.98 21.30
C ALA A 255 -35.55 -26.93 21.74
N THR A 256 -36.36 -25.99 21.22
CA THR A 256 -37.76 -25.82 21.64
C THR A 256 -38.75 -26.79 20.98
N GLN A 257 -39.56 -27.51 21.76
CA GLN A 257 -40.49 -28.56 21.28
C GLN A 257 -41.44 -28.18 20.13
N ARG A 258 -41.62 -26.89 19.83
CA ARG A 258 -42.58 -26.39 18.83
C ARG A 258 -42.10 -26.48 17.38
N THR A 259 -40.80 -26.63 17.15
CA THR A 259 -40.26 -26.70 15.79
C THR A 259 -40.40 -28.11 15.22
N ARG A 260 -40.55 -28.29 13.91
CA ARG A 260 -40.35 -29.61 13.28
C ARG A 260 -39.01 -29.57 12.57
N PRO A 261 -38.09 -30.52 12.83
CA PRO A 261 -36.85 -30.56 12.07
C PRO A 261 -37.18 -30.76 10.58
N PRO A 262 -36.41 -30.17 9.65
CA PRO A 262 -36.53 -30.47 8.23
C PRO A 262 -36.33 -31.97 7.97
N ALA A 263 -36.88 -32.49 6.87
CA ALA A 263 -36.87 -33.92 6.57
C ALA A 263 -35.45 -34.53 6.47
N ASN A 264 -34.47 -33.71 6.10
CA ASN A 264 -33.06 -34.05 5.93
C ASN A 264 -32.17 -33.58 7.10
N PHE A 265 -32.73 -33.46 8.32
CA PHE A 265 -31.98 -33.01 9.48
C PHE A 265 -30.88 -34.01 9.90
N ASN A 266 -29.63 -33.62 9.70
CA ASN A 266 -28.44 -34.30 10.14
C ASN A 266 -28.04 -33.86 11.57
N THR A 267 -28.08 -34.82 12.50
CA THR A 267 -27.72 -34.59 13.90
C THR A 267 -26.22 -34.31 14.08
N GLU A 268 -25.36 -34.87 13.22
CA GLU A 268 -23.92 -34.60 13.25
C GLU A 268 -23.63 -33.15 12.88
N THR A 269 -24.27 -32.63 11.84
CA THR A 269 -24.17 -31.21 11.45
C THR A 269 -24.64 -30.29 12.58
N LEU A 270 -25.73 -30.64 13.28
CA LEU A 270 -26.19 -29.87 14.45
C LEU A 270 -25.10 -29.78 15.53
N TYR A 271 -24.48 -30.91 15.87
CA TYR A 271 -23.44 -30.93 16.90
C TYR A 271 -22.15 -30.27 16.43
N HIS A 272 -21.82 -30.33 15.15
CA HIS A 272 -20.75 -29.54 14.58
C HIS A 272 -20.99 -28.03 14.77
N HIS A 273 -22.20 -27.53 14.47
CA HIS A 273 -22.58 -26.14 14.75
C HIS A 273 -22.50 -25.77 16.23
N TYR A 274 -22.86 -26.70 17.12
CA TYR A 274 -22.72 -26.49 18.57
C TYR A 274 -21.24 -26.45 18.99
N ASP A 275 -20.41 -27.33 18.46
CA ASP A 275 -18.97 -27.38 18.73
C ASP A 275 -18.29 -26.08 18.25
N GLU A 276 -18.61 -25.59 17.04
CA GLU A 276 -18.15 -24.28 16.53
C GLU A 276 -18.60 -23.12 17.43
N PHE A 277 -19.87 -23.12 17.85
CA PHE A 277 -20.40 -22.11 18.78
C PHE A 277 -19.61 -22.10 20.10
N MET A 278 -19.26 -23.27 20.64
CA MET A 278 -18.46 -23.37 21.86
C MET A 278 -17.01 -22.93 21.65
N GLU A 279 -16.43 -23.20 20.48
CA GLU A 279 -15.09 -22.73 20.11
C GLU A 279 -15.06 -21.20 20.03
N MET A 280 -16.00 -20.58 19.33
CA MET A 280 -16.14 -19.13 19.26
C MET A 280 -16.33 -18.51 20.65
N LEU A 281 -17.20 -19.10 21.47
CA LEU A 281 -17.50 -18.60 22.81
C LEU A 281 -16.27 -18.63 23.73
N ARG A 282 -15.36 -19.60 23.54
CA ARG A 282 -14.13 -19.72 24.34
C ARG A 282 -13.19 -18.53 24.21
N PHE A 283 -13.19 -17.87 23.04
CA PHE A 283 -12.30 -16.75 22.73
C PHE A 283 -13.00 -15.39 22.76
N GLU A 284 -14.29 -15.35 23.13
CA GLU A 284 -15.05 -14.11 23.19
C GLU A 284 -14.84 -13.38 24.51
N GLU A 285 -14.49 -12.10 24.40
CA GLU A 285 -14.15 -11.25 25.54
C GLU A 285 -15.27 -10.28 25.93
N ASP A 286 -16.31 -10.13 25.09
CA ASP A 286 -17.45 -9.25 25.35
C ASP A 286 -18.16 -9.55 26.68
N GLU A 287 -18.36 -8.49 27.48
CA GLU A 287 -18.92 -8.55 28.83
C GLU A 287 -20.35 -9.09 28.88
N PHE A 288 -21.20 -8.73 27.91
CA PHE A 288 -22.56 -9.24 27.84
C PHE A 288 -22.55 -10.73 27.50
N ILE A 289 -21.70 -11.16 26.55
CA ILE A 289 -21.56 -12.56 26.19
C ILE A 289 -21.11 -13.40 27.38
N LYS A 290 -20.04 -13.00 28.09
CA LYS A 290 -19.56 -13.71 29.29
C LYS A 290 -20.61 -13.81 30.39
N LYS A 291 -21.34 -12.72 30.62
CA LYS A 291 -22.39 -12.67 31.64
C LYS A 291 -23.59 -13.55 31.29
N GLU A 292 -23.99 -13.58 30.03
CA GLU A 292 -25.26 -14.17 29.63
C GLU A 292 -25.15 -15.60 29.10
N LEU A 293 -23.99 -15.99 28.53
CA LEU A 293 -23.69 -17.31 27.99
C LEU A 293 -22.75 -18.10 28.92
N THR A 294 -23.13 -18.24 30.18
CA THR A 294 -22.36 -18.97 31.19
C THR A 294 -22.28 -20.48 30.89
N PRO A 295 -21.32 -21.21 31.50
CA PRO A 295 -21.24 -22.67 31.38
C PRO A 295 -22.55 -23.40 31.71
N GLU A 296 -23.33 -22.89 32.68
CA GLU A 296 -24.63 -23.47 33.05
C GLU A 296 -25.66 -23.29 31.93
N VAL A 297 -25.68 -22.12 31.28
CA VAL A 297 -26.59 -21.82 30.17
C VAL A 297 -26.28 -22.69 28.96
N THR A 298 -25.00 -22.83 28.60
CA THR A 298 -24.57 -23.65 27.46
C THR A 298 -24.75 -25.15 27.73
N ALA A 299 -24.51 -25.62 28.95
CA ALA A 299 -24.78 -27.00 29.36
C ALA A 299 -26.29 -27.33 29.35
N LEU A 300 -27.13 -26.39 29.76
CA LEU A 300 -28.58 -26.54 29.68
C LEU A 300 -29.03 -26.63 28.21
N LEU A 301 -28.53 -25.74 27.35
CA LEU A 301 -28.81 -25.77 25.91
C LEU A 301 -28.42 -27.12 25.29
N PHE A 302 -27.21 -27.61 25.57
CA PHE A 302 -26.74 -28.91 25.09
C PHE A 302 -27.65 -30.06 25.55
N ARG A 303 -28.05 -30.07 26.82
CA ARG A 303 -28.97 -31.08 27.36
C ARG A 303 -30.31 -31.07 26.64
N GLN A 304 -30.84 -29.90 26.33
CA GLN A 304 -32.10 -29.76 25.61
C GLN A 304 -31.97 -30.24 24.15
N LEU A 305 -30.87 -29.89 23.47
CA LEU A 305 -30.55 -30.41 22.14
C LEU A 305 -30.40 -31.93 22.15
N LYS A 306 -29.64 -32.50 23.09
CA LYS A 306 -29.41 -33.94 23.21
C LYS A 306 -30.66 -34.74 23.54
N ARG A 307 -31.52 -34.22 24.41
CA ARG A 307 -32.83 -34.83 24.69
C ARG A 307 -33.69 -34.92 23.43
N ARG A 308 -33.53 -33.97 22.51
CA ARG A 308 -34.33 -33.89 21.29
C ARG A 308 -33.72 -34.61 20.09
N TYR A 309 -32.40 -34.54 19.94
CA TYR A 309 -31.62 -35.06 18.82
C TYR A 309 -30.46 -35.93 19.36
N PRO A 310 -30.71 -37.21 19.71
CA PRO A 310 -29.68 -38.10 20.20
C PRO A 310 -28.59 -38.36 19.14
N SER A 311 -27.31 -38.12 19.46
CA SER A 311 -26.18 -38.36 18.55
C SER A 311 -25.95 -39.85 18.31
N ARG A 312 -25.68 -40.23 17.04
CA ARG A 312 -25.26 -41.57 16.61
C ARG A 312 -23.75 -41.58 16.25
N ARG A 313 -22.85 -41.04 17.07
CA ARG A 313 -21.43 -40.93 16.67
C ARG A 313 -20.76 -42.30 16.49
N SER A 314 -20.20 -42.53 15.30
CA SER A 314 -19.23 -43.57 14.96
C SER A 314 -17.79 -43.03 15.13
N GLU A 315 -16.94 -43.75 15.85
CA GLU A 315 -15.53 -43.41 16.09
C GLU A 315 -14.65 -43.84 14.90
N GLY A 316 -13.85 -42.93 14.31
CA GLY A 316 -12.71 -43.35 13.48
C GLY A 316 -12.21 -42.38 12.39
N ILE A 317 -10.93 -41.98 12.54
CA ILE A 317 -9.95 -41.58 11.51
C ILE A 317 -9.78 -40.06 11.24
N ARG A 318 -8.56 -39.56 11.52
CA ARG A 318 -7.95 -38.30 11.05
C ARG A 318 -6.61 -38.63 10.39
N ASP A 319 -6.28 -37.93 9.32
CA ASP A 319 -5.09 -38.14 8.48
C ASP A 319 -4.26 -36.84 8.39
N GLU A 320 -2.94 -36.95 8.56
CA GLU A 320 -1.94 -35.88 8.52
C GLU A 320 -0.84 -36.27 7.53
N SER A 321 -0.60 -35.48 6.48
CA SER A 321 0.75 -35.26 5.94
C SER A 321 0.76 -34.23 4.81
N LEU A 322 1.78 -33.36 4.81
CA LEU A 322 2.75 -33.16 3.71
C LEU A 322 3.37 -31.75 3.76
N ALA A 323 4.69 -31.67 3.97
CA ALA A 323 5.52 -30.54 3.53
C ALA A 323 7.01 -30.93 3.42
N ALA A 324 7.60 -30.77 2.24
CA ALA A 324 9.04 -30.68 1.94
C ALA A 324 9.18 -30.05 0.52
N ILE A 325 9.53 -28.77 0.36
CA ILE A 325 10.84 -28.07 0.24
C ILE A 325 11.73 -28.52 -0.94
N SER A 326 12.11 -27.55 -1.79
CA SER A 326 13.15 -27.62 -2.85
C SER A 326 14.08 -26.40 -2.76
N ALA A 327 15.38 -26.57 -3.08
CA ALA A 327 16.41 -25.52 -3.10
C ALA A 327 16.92 -25.20 -4.54
N PRO A 328 17.43 -23.98 -4.84
CA PRO A 328 17.80 -23.56 -6.20
C PRO A 328 19.32 -23.61 -6.51
N ASN A 329 19.62 -23.70 -7.82
CA ASN A 329 20.96 -23.78 -8.44
C ASN A 329 21.77 -22.46 -8.41
N PRO A 330 23.13 -22.51 -8.43
CA PRO A 330 24.00 -21.33 -8.42
C PRO A 330 24.10 -20.61 -9.78
N ALA A 331 24.09 -19.26 -9.74
CA ALA A 331 24.20 -18.35 -10.88
C ALA A 331 25.67 -18.10 -11.33
N PRO A 332 25.91 -17.67 -12.59
CA PRO A 332 27.25 -17.38 -13.14
C PRO A 332 27.97 -16.20 -12.46
N ASN A 333 29.31 -16.25 -12.46
CA ASN A 333 30.21 -15.30 -11.77
C ASN A 333 30.51 -14.07 -12.64
N ILE A 334 29.76 -12.97 -12.46
CA ILE A 334 29.94 -11.69 -13.17
C ILE A 334 30.84 -10.76 -12.34
N MET A 335 31.77 -10.05 -12.98
CA MET A 335 32.65 -9.03 -12.37
C MET A 335 32.16 -7.60 -12.61
N TYR A 336 32.04 -6.81 -11.53
CA TYR A 336 31.56 -5.42 -11.56
C TYR A 336 32.67 -4.41 -11.25
N PHE A 337 32.91 -3.46 -12.15
CA PHE A 337 33.97 -2.45 -12.04
C PHE A 337 33.39 -1.05 -11.84
N PHE A 338 34.06 -0.23 -11.02
CA PHE A 338 33.74 1.19 -10.92
C PHE A 338 34.27 1.92 -12.16
N PRO A 339 33.58 2.96 -12.67
CA PRO A 339 34.06 3.65 -13.86
C PRO A 339 35.43 4.29 -13.63
N ASN A 340 36.35 4.07 -14.58
CA ASN A 340 37.70 4.60 -14.54
C ASN A 340 38.07 5.18 -15.92
N PRO A 341 38.21 6.51 -16.08
CA PRO A 341 38.15 7.52 -15.01
C PRO A 341 36.75 7.68 -14.39
N ALA A 342 36.70 8.06 -13.12
CA ALA A 342 35.46 8.25 -12.38
C ALA A 342 34.66 9.43 -12.94
N PRO A 343 33.31 9.40 -12.95
CA PRO A 343 32.52 10.52 -13.44
C PRO A 343 32.77 11.78 -12.61
N LYS A 344 32.64 12.94 -13.25
CA LYS A 344 32.76 14.25 -12.62
C LYS A 344 31.79 14.32 -11.44
N SER A 345 32.34 14.58 -10.25
CA SER A 345 31.59 14.72 -9.01
C SER A 345 31.28 16.19 -8.72
N SER A 346 30.31 16.44 -7.84
CA SER A 346 29.98 17.78 -7.33
C SER A 346 31.16 18.36 -6.55
N THR A 347 31.77 17.54 -5.71
CA THR A 347 33.00 17.84 -4.97
C THR A 347 33.82 16.56 -4.74
N HIS A 348 35.11 16.70 -4.43
CA HIS A 348 35.97 15.57 -4.12
C HIS A 348 37.12 15.95 -3.17
N GLN A 349 37.68 14.95 -2.50
CA GLN A 349 38.82 15.09 -1.61
C GLN A 349 39.74 13.88 -1.76
N ILE A 350 41.06 14.10 -1.69
CA ILE A 350 42.07 13.04 -1.69
C ILE A 350 42.79 13.05 -0.34
N ILE A 351 42.83 11.91 0.33
CA ILE A 351 43.62 11.67 1.54
C ILE A 351 44.75 10.71 1.18
N LYS A 352 45.98 11.23 1.17
CA LYS A 352 47.17 10.45 0.82
C LYS A 352 47.59 9.54 1.95
N ASN A 353 48.14 8.37 1.61
CA ASN A 353 48.62 7.38 2.57
C ASN A 353 47.59 7.08 3.67
N PHE A 354 46.36 6.82 3.23
CA PHE A 354 45.20 6.62 4.09
C PHE A 354 45.37 5.39 4.98
N LYS A 355 45.25 5.59 6.30
CA LYS A 355 45.34 4.56 7.35
C LYS A 355 46.50 3.58 7.13
N PRO A 356 47.77 4.03 7.25
CA PRO A 356 48.94 3.24 6.88
C PRO A 356 49.12 1.97 7.73
N ASP A 357 48.48 1.90 8.89
CA ASP A 357 48.41 0.76 9.80
C ASP A 357 47.52 -0.39 9.27
N LEU A 358 46.57 -0.10 8.37
CA LEU A 358 45.68 -1.10 7.77
C LEU A 358 46.31 -1.66 6.49
N GLN A 359 46.91 -2.84 6.57
CA GLN A 359 47.69 -3.41 5.46
C GLN A 359 46.83 -4.06 4.37
N THR A 360 45.68 -4.64 4.74
CA THR A 360 44.80 -5.34 3.79
C THR A 360 43.55 -4.54 3.46
N LEU A 361 43.00 -4.72 2.26
CA LEU A 361 41.75 -4.05 1.88
C LEU A 361 40.56 -4.43 2.77
N ASN A 362 40.52 -5.66 3.31
CA ASN A 362 39.50 -6.06 4.27
C ASN A 362 39.55 -5.24 5.57
N GLN A 363 40.74 -4.87 6.05
CA GLN A 363 40.87 -4.02 7.25
C GLN A 363 40.32 -2.62 6.98
N VAL A 364 40.58 -2.07 5.79
CA VAL A 364 40.05 -0.77 5.37
C VAL A 364 38.53 -0.81 5.22
N ASP A 365 38.01 -1.88 4.63
CA ASP A 365 36.57 -2.10 4.48
C ASP A 365 35.86 -2.24 5.83
N LEU A 366 36.42 -3.00 6.78
CA LEU A 366 35.88 -3.11 8.14
C LEU A 366 35.83 -1.74 8.85
N PHE A 367 36.86 -0.92 8.66
CA PHE A 367 36.87 0.46 9.14
C PHE A 367 35.71 1.26 8.53
N PHE A 368 35.57 1.27 7.20
CA PHE A 368 34.48 1.98 6.53
C PHE A 368 33.10 1.50 6.95
N ARG A 369 32.85 0.19 6.96
CA ARG A 369 31.55 -0.38 7.36
C ARG A 369 31.16 0.03 8.76
N SER A 370 32.11 0.05 9.71
CA SER A 370 31.82 0.53 11.06
C SER A 370 31.38 2.01 11.07
N LYS A 371 32.05 2.88 10.30
CA LYS A 371 31.72 4.31 10.22
C LYS A 371 30.42 4.58 9.46
N MET A 372 30.15 3.81 8.41
CA MET A 372 28.90 3.87 7.67
C MET A 372 27.71 3.41 8.52
N GLN A 373 27.88 2.33 9.29
CA GLN A 373 26.86 1.83 10.20
C GLN A 373 26.55 2.82 11.33
N GLU A 374 27.58 3.46 11.92
CA GLU A 374 27.42 4.55 12.90
C GLU A 374 26.58 5.71 12.31
N ALA A 375 26.75 6.02 11.03
CA ALA A 375 26.02 7.06 10.30
C ALA A 375 24.61 6.63 9.84
N GLY A 376 24.23 5.36 10.04
CA GLY A 376 22.93 4.80 9.63
C GLY A 376 22.87 4.30 8.18
N PHE A 377 24.02 4.06 7.54
CA PHE A 377 24.12 3.33 6.27
C PHE A 377 24.30 1.84 6.59
N GLY A 378 23.19 1.10 6.61
CA GLY A 378 23.20 -0.36 6.77
C GLY A 378 23.95 -1.08 5.64
N SER A 379 24.22 -2.38 5.83
CA SER A 379 24.95 -3.19 4.83
C SER A 379 24.22 -3.29 3.48
N ASN A 380 22.90 -3.14 3.48
CA ASN A 380 22.05 -3.10 2.28
C ASN A 380 22.17 -1.78 1.50
N HIS A 381 22.88 -0.78 2.03
CA HIS A 381 23.08 0.53 1.40
C HIS A 381 24.53 0.77 0.96
N LEU A 382 25.37 -0.27 0.97
CA LEU A 382 26.77 -0.22 0.58
C LEU A 382 27.00 -1.12 -0.63
N HIS A 383 27.66 -0.58 -1.64
CA HIS A 383 27.83 -1.21 -2.94
C HIS A 383 29.32 -1.23 -3.28
N TYR A 384 29.84 -2.39 -3.67
CA TYR A 384 31.27 -2.61 -3.88
C TYR A 384 31.59 -2.93 -5.34
N TYR A 385 32.76 -2.45 -5.79
CA TYR A 385 33.24 -2.62 -7.15
C TYR A 385 34.75 -2.83 -7.14
N TYR A 386 35.26 -3.51 -8.16
CA TYR A 386 36.70 -3.48 -8.46
C TYR A 386 37.06 -2.10 -9.01
N ASP A 387 38.17 -1.52 -8.56
CA ASP A 387 38.76 -0.33 -9.19
C ASP A 387 40.29 -0.32 -9.06
N MET A 388 40.99 -0.05 -10.16
CA MET A 388 42.45 -0.07 -10.25
C MET A 388 43.06 -1.33 -9.61
N ASP A 389 43.90 -1.16 -8.59
CA ASP A 389 44.45 -2.23 -7.78
C ASP A 389 43.79 -2.36 -6.40
N GLY A 390 42.67 -1.69 -6.16
CA GLY A 390 41.89 -1.79 -4.93
C GLY A 390 40.40 -1.95 -5.19
N TYR A 391 39.59 -1.11 -4.55
CA TYR A 391 38.14 -1.16 -4.66
C TYR A 391 37.50 0.23 -4.53
N ALA A 392 36.28 0.34 -5.05
CA ALA A 392 35.38 1.44 -4.76
C ALA A 392 34.21 0.94 -3.90
N MET A 393 33.80 1.73 -2.92
CA MET A 393 32.57 1.54 -2.15
C MET A 393 31.67 2.76 -2.36
N THR A 394 30.46 2.56 -2.87
CA THR A 394 29.45 3.61 -2.96
C THR A 394 28.33 3.40 -1.95
N THR A 395 27.67 4.49 -1.55
CA THR A 395 26.40 4.41 -0.83
C THR A 395 25.24 4.30 -1.82
N SER A 396 24.07 3.84 -1.37
CA SER A 396 22.81 4.12 -2.08
C SER A 396 22.55 5.63 -2.15
N LEU A 397 21.55 6.01 -2.94
CA LEU A 397 21.10 7.39 -3.05
C LEU A 397 20.39 7.83 -1.77
N GLU A 398 20.99 8.80 -1.08
CA GLU A 398 20.45 9.37 0.14
C GLU A 398 19.68 10.66 -0.18
N LYS A 399 18.39 10.69 0.18
CA LYS A 399 17.57 11.90 0.21
C LYS A 399 17.88 12.71 1.47
N PHE A 400 18.10 14.01 1.30
CA PHE A 400 18.37 14.94 2.39
C PHE A 400 17.59 16.26 2.21
N ASN A 401 17.46 17.02 3.30
CA ASN A 401 16.79 18.33 3.29
C ASN A 401 17.72 19.40 2.71
N LYS A 402 17.18 20.53 2.26
CA LYS A 402 17.96 21.67 1.73
C LYS A 402 19.04 22.20 2.68
N ASP A 403 18.88 22.01 3.99
CA ASP A 403 19.86 22.40 5.01
C ASP A 403 20.99 21.36 5.21
N GLY A 404 20.98 20.29 4.42
CA GLY A 404 21.93 19.17 4.52
C GLY A 404 21.50 18.04 5.44
N THR A 405 20.51 18.26 6.31
CA THR A 405 20.13 17.28 7.31
C THR A 405 19.48 16.06 6.65
N LYS A 406 19.75 14.87 7.18
CA LYS A 406 19.16 13.62 6.68
C LYS A 406 17.64 13.62 6.88
N VAL A 407 16.91 13.09 5.90
CA VAL A 407 15.48 12.77 6.04
C VAL A 407 15.31 11.60 7.04
N SER A 408 14.13 11.45 7.63
CA SER A 408 13.77 10.31 8.49
C SER A 408 14.10 8.97 7.83
N SER A 409 14.55 7.99 8.63
CA SER A 409 15.07 6.69 8.18
C SER A 409 14.28 6.03 7.05
N ASP A 410 12.95 6.04 7.14
CA ASP A 410 12.07 5.28 6.25
C ASP A 410 11.98 5.89 4.85
N LYS A 411 12.43 7.14 4.67
CA LYS A 411 12.45 7.88 3.40
C LYS A 411 13.85 8.36 3.02
N ARG A 412 14.87 7.96 3.79
CA ARG A 412 16.24 8.44 3.63
C ARG A 412 16.91 7.87 2.40
N PHE A 413 16.62 6.63 2.03
CA PHE A 413 17.25 5.96 0.89
C PHE A 413 16.21 5.71 -0.20
N THR A 414 16.60 5.96 -1.45
CA THR A 414 15.79 5.65 -2.63
C THR A 414 16.57 4.74 -3.57
N GLU A 415 15.88 3.81 -4.23
CA GLU A 415 16.48 2.92 -5.22
C GLU A 415 16.59 3.58 -6.60
N SER A 416 15.76 4.59 -6.87
CA SER A 416 15.75 5.38 -8.11
C SER A 416 15.54 6.88 -7.85
N MET A 417 16.12 7.71 -8.73
CA MET A 417 16.00 9.18 -8.74
C MET A 417 15.07 9.60 -9.87
N GLY A 418 13.76 9.42 -9.62
CA GLY A 418 12.70 9.68 -10.58
C GLY A 418 12.54 8.48 -11.53
N GLU A 419 11.45 7.73 -11.35
CA GLU A 419 11.15 6.54 -12.13
C GLU A 419 11.40 6.76 -13.65
N ASP A 420 12.45 6.09 -14.15
CA ASP A 420 12.87 5.91 -15.54
C ASP A 420 13.08 7.16 -16.42
N GLY A 421 13.06 8.38 -15.88
CA GLY A 421 13.09 9.60 -16.72
C GLY A 421 11.91 9.67 -17.71
N LYS A 422 10.84 8.90 -17.46
CA LYS A 422 9.61 8.96 -18.25
C LYS A 422 8.84 10.20 -17.82
N PHE A 423 8.54 11.06 -18.79
CA PHE A 423 7.67 12.22 -18.57
C PHE A 423 6.30 11.73 -18.06
N SER A 424 6.04 11.96 -16.77
CA SER A 424 4.78 11.62 -16.12
C SER A 424 4.00 12.90 -15.83
N TYR A 425 2.83 13.07 -16.46
CA TYR A 425 1.95 14.19 -16.14
C TYR A 425 1.45 14.08 -14.69
N PHE A 426 1.36 12.86 -14.16
CA PHE A 426 1.00 12.62 -12.76
C PHE A 426 2.01 13.24 -11.78
N GLU A 427 3.31 13.07 -12.00
CA GLU A 427 4.34 13.64 -11.12
C GLU A 427 4.41 15.16 -11.20
N ILE A 428 4.23 15.74 -12.39
CA ILE A 428 4.08 17.21 -12.55
C ILE A 428 2.85 17.71 -11.80
N PHE A 429 1.73 17.00 -11.93
CA PHE A 429 0.47 17.39 -11.31
C PHE A 429 0.54 17.31 -9.78
N LYS A 430 1.19 16.27 -9.26
CA LYS A 430 1.51 16.11 -7.84
C LYS A 430 2.40 17.26 -7.33
N SER A 431 3.37 17.71 -8.13
CA SER A 431 4.25 18.85 -7.80
C SER A 431 3.51 20.16 -7.55
N ILE A 432 2.46 20.43 -8.33
CA ILE A 432 1.64 21.63 -8.17
C ILE A 432 0.94 21.66 -6.81
N PHE A 433 0.58 20.50 -6.27
CA PHE A 433 -0.18 20.40 -5.03
C PHE A 433 0.67 20.10 -3.80
N PHE A 434 1.88 19.59 -3.99
CA PHE A 434 2.82 19.19 -2.95
C PHE A 434 4.21 19.72 -3.30
N GLU A 435 4.74 20.61 -2.47
CA GLU A 435 6.13 21.08 -2.58
C GLU A 435 7.06 19.92 -2.20
N VAL A 436 7.77 19.35 -3.17
CA VAL A 436 8.73 18.27 -2.92
C VAL A 436 10.04 18.58 -3.64
N GLU A 437 10.60 19.75 -3.35
CA GLU A 437 12.02 19.98 -3.61
C GLU A 437 12.81 18.90 -2.85
N SER A 438 13.69 18.22 -3.56
CA SER A 438 14.44 17.08 -3.00
C SER A 438 15.91 17.21 -3.35
N GLU A 439 16.74 17.09 -2.33
CA GLU A 439 18.19 16.96 -2.50
C GLU A 439 18.57 15.50 -2.36
N PHE A 440 19.45 15.01 -3.23
CA PHE A 440 19.98 13.66 -3.17
C PHE A 440 21.49 13.66 -3.19
N ARG A 441 22.12 12.71 -2.51
CA ARG A 441 23.56 12.51 -2.60
C ARG A 441 23.97 11.06 -2.62
N MET A 442 25.09 10.80 -3.29
CA MET A 442 25.80 9.53 -3.27
C MET A 442 27.27 9.78 -2.97
N PHE A 443 27.83 9.00 -2.05
CA PHE A 443 29.27 9.01 -1.77
C PHE A 443 29.95 7.86 -2.51
N ALA A 444 31.14 8.10 -3.07
CA ALA A 444 32.04 7.06 -3.53
C ALA A 444 33.40 7.17 -2.82
N PHE A 445 33.81 6.09 -2.17
CA PHE A 445 35.09 5.95 -1.49
C PHE A 445 35.97 5.00 -2.28
N VAL A 446 36.98 5.55 -2.96
CA VAL A 446 37.90 4.77 -3.80
C VAL A 446 39.22 4.60 -3.07
N VAL A 447 39.58 3.34 -2.79
CA VAL A 447 40.82 2.97 -2.10
C VAL A 447 41.73 2.23 -3.08
N ALA A 448 42.87 2.82 -3.42
CA ALA A 448 43.83 2.25 -4.37
C ALA A 448 45.25 2.77 -4.10
N SER A 449 46.27 2.24 -4.80
CA SER A 449 47.65 2.75 -4.66
C SER A 449 47.87 4.15 -5.24
N LYS A 450 46.95 4.62 -6.08
CA LYS A 450 46.93 5.96 -6.66
C LYS A 450 45.54 6.58 -6.50
N PRO A 451 45.43 7.92 -6.44
CA PRO A 451 44.13 8.57 -6.40
C PRO A 451 43.32 8.28 -7.68
N ALA A 452 42.01 8.10 -7.53
CA ALA A 452 41.09 8.00 -8.66
C ALA A 452 41.17 9.26 -9.54
N THR A 453 41.12 9.07 -10.86
CA THR A 453 41.10 10.16 -11.83
C THR A 453 39.66 10.54 -12.16
N LEU A 454 39.38 11.84 -12.25
CA LEU A 454 38.07 12.34 -12.67
C LEU A 454 38.01 12.52 -14.20
N GLY A 455 37.00 11.96 -14.82
CA GLY A 455 36.66 12.11 -16.23
C GLY A 455 35.83 13.35 -16.50
N GLY A 456 35.59 13.64 -17.79
CA GLY A 456 34.74 14.76 -18.22
C GLY A 456 33.24 14.45 -18.20
N ASN A 457 32.85 13.17 -18.10
CA ASN A 457 31.45 12.75 -18.11
C ASN A 457 30.80 13.10 -16.76
N ILE A 458 29.63 13.74 -16.81
CA ILE A 458 28.83 14.07 -15.63
C ILE A 458 28.10 12.80 -15.17
N MET A 459 28.01 12.58 -13.86
CA MET A 459 27.14 11.54 -13.29
C MET A 459 25.67 11.92 -13.50
N THR A 460 24.95 11.19 -14.34
CA THR A 460 23.49 11.31 -14.47
C THR A 460 22.79 10.40 -13.45
N THR A 461 21.52 10.64 -13.20
CA THR A 461 20.69 9.79 -12.31
C THR A 461 20.63 8.35 -12.81
N SER A 462 20.35 8.18 -14.11
CA SER A 462 20.32 6.86 -14.77
C SER A 462 21.65 6.10 -14.65
N PHE A 463 22.78 6.81 -14.73
CA PHE A 463 24.09 6.17 -14.61
C PHE A 463 24.41 5.81 -13.16
N ALA A 464 23.96 6.61 -12.18
CA ALA A 464 24.06 6.27 -10.78
C ALA A 464 23.25 5.00 -10.46
N GLU A 465 22.02 4.89 -10.97
CA GLU A 465 21.18 3.70 -10.83
C GLU A 465 21.81 2.45 -11.46
N GLU A 466 22.36 2.57 -12.68
CA GLU A 466 23.08 1.48 -13.34
C GLU A 466 24.27 0.99 -12.52
N ILE A 467 25.03 1.91 -11.91
CA ILE A 467 26.13 1.58 -11.02
C ILE A 467 25.62 0.79 -9.80
N LEU A 468 24.54 1.25 -9.14
CA LEU A 468 23.99 0.58 -7.96
C LEU A 468 23.49 -0.84 -8.27
N GLN A 469 22.83 -1.05 -9.41
CA GLN A 469 22.35 -2.36 -9.85
C GLN A 469 23.48 -3.34 -10.17
N ASN A 470 24.63 -2.82 -10.65
CA ASN A 470 25.79 -3.60 -11.06
C ASN A 470 26.88 -3.56 -9.99
N SER A 471 26.56 -4.01 -8.78
CA SER A 471 27.46 -3.94 -7.63
C SER A 471 27.47 -5.22 -6.78
N TYR A 472 28.49 -5.38 -5.96
CA TYR A 472 28.52 -6.42 -4.92
C TYR A 472 27.97 -5.88 -3.60
N PRO A 473 27.20 -6.68 -2.83
CA PRO A 473 26.71 -6.28 -1.51
C PRO A 473 27.81 -6.29 -0.44
N THR A 474 28.96 -6.91 -0.71
CA THR A 474 30.13 -6.93 0.18
C THR A 474 31.42 -6.93 -0.64
N LEU A 475 32.54 -6.56 -0.03
CA LEU A 475 33.85 -6.64 -0.68
C LEU A 475 34.12 -8.07 -1.20
N PRO A 476 34.45 -8.25 -2.50
CA PRO A 476 34.84 -9.54 -3.06
C PRO A 476 35.97 -10.24 -2.30
N ASN A 477 35.92 -11.57 -2.23
CA ASN A 477 36.81 -12.34 -1.35
C ASN A 477 38.28 -12.31 -1.77
N ASP A 478 38.55 -12.21 -3.06
CA ASP A 478 39.89 -12.02 -3.63
C ASP A 478 40.46 -10.63 -3.30
N LEU A 479 39.62 -9.60 -3.26
CA LEU A 479 40.02 -8.26 -2.81
C LEU A 479 40.29 -8.22 -1.30
N LYS A 480 39.52 -8.95 -0.47
CA LYS A 480 39.71 -8.98 1.00
C LYS A 480 41.14 -9.32 1.43
N VAL A 481 41.79 -10.24 0.71
CA VAL A 481 43.14 -10.71 1.04
C VAL A 481 44.26 -9.87 0.43
N LYS A 482 43.93 -8.91 -0.44
CA LYS A 482 44.92 -8.07 -1.11
C LYS A 482 45.58 -7.10 -0.13
N THR A 483 46.91 -7.02 -0.21
CA THR A 483 47.73 -6.12 0.63
C THR A 483 48.12 -4.88 -0.17
N LEU A 484 47.90 -3.70 0.41
CA LEU A 484 48.22 -2.39 -0.17
C LEU A 484 48.90 -1.52 0.91
N PRO A 485 50.25 -1.58 1.02
CA PRO A 485 51.00 -0.88 2.07
C PRO A 485 50.86 0.64 1.99
N THR A 486 50.87 1.18 0.77
CA THR A 486 50.60 2.58 0.48
C THR A 486 49.32 2.66 -0.35
N LYS A 487 48.34 3.40 0.15
CA LYS A 487 47.04 3.57 -0.48
C LYS A 487 46.54 4.99 -0.25
N ASP A 488 45.89 5.55 -1.25
CA ASP A 488 45.21 6.82 -1.16
C ASP A 488 43.70 6.57 -1.11
N LEU A 489 42.98 7.45 -0.41
CA LEU A 489 41.52 7.49 -0.44
C LEU A 489 41.09 8.68 -1.29
N THR A 490 40.34 8.42 -2.36
CA THR A 490 39.57 9.45 -3.05
C THR A 490 38.11 9.39 -2.58
N ILE A 491 37.59 10.49 -2.08
CA ILE A 491 36.18 10.66 -1.71
C ILE A 491 35.51 11.50 -2.79
N LEU A 492 34.49 10.96 -3.44
CA LEU A 492 33.66 11.67 -4.43
C LEU A 492 32.26 11.85 -3.85
N VAL A 493 31.71 13.05 -4.01
CA VAL A 493 30.30 13.33 -3.67
C VAL A 493 29.55 13.70 -4.93
N TYR A 494 28.49 12.96 -5.23
CA TYR A 494 27.52 13.28 -6.27
C TYR A 494 26.28 13.83 -5.60
N HIS A 495 26.09 15.15 -5.64
CA HIS A 495 24.91 15.84 -5.12
C HIS A 495 24.00 16.17 -6.29
N PHE A 496 22.77 15.67 -6.26
CA PHE A 496 21.74 15.94 -7.25
C PHE A 496 20.69 16.87 -6.64
N HIS A 497 20.38 17.94 -7.36
CA HIS A 497 19.31 18.86 -7.03
C HIS A 497 18.11 18.61 -7.94
N GLN A 498 16.94 18.47 -7.35
CA GLN A 498 15.69 18.38 -8.09
C GLN A 498 14.87 19.65 -7.85
N ASN A 499 14.85 20.53 -8.86
CA ASN A 499 14.13 21.82 -8.78
C ASN A 499 12.61 21.61 -8.64
N ASP A 500 12.06 20.54 -9.22
CA ASP A 500 10.62 20.25 -9.25
C ASP A 500 10.34 18.75 -9.40
N ILE A 501 9.18 18.28 -8.94
CA ILE A 501 8.80 16.86 -9.05
C ILE A 501 8.64 16.48 -10.53
N GLY A 502 9.20 15.33 -10.91
CA GLY A 502 9.19 14.83 -12.29
C GLY A 502 10.27 15.44 -13.20
N GLN A 503 11.02 16.44 -12.73
CA GLN A 503 12.30 16.78 -13.36
C GLN A 503 13.35 15.74 -12.98
N VAL A 504 14.19 15.38 -13.94
CA VAL A 504 15.36 14.52 -13.70
C VAL A 504 16.29 15.29 -12.76
N PRO A 505 16.64 14.76 -11.58
CA PRO A 505 17.60 15.42 -10.70
C PRO A 505 18.90 15.72 -11.45
N GLU A 506 19.36 16.97 -11.37
CA GLU A 506 20.57 17.40 -12.05
C GLU A 506 21.73 17.42 -11.06
N LEU A 507 22.92 17.00 -11.51
CA LEU A 507 24.11 17.06 -10.67
C LEU A 507 24.44 18.52 -10.35
N ASP A 508 24.42 18.89 -9.07
CA ASP A 508 24.82 20.20 -8.60
C ASP A 508 26.34 20.33 -8.71
N LEU A 509 26.79 21.17 -9.64
CA LEU A 509 28.20 21.50 -9.87
C LEU A 509 28.55 22.90 -9.32
N SER A 510 27.66 23.54 -8.56
CA SER A 510 27.90 24.87 -7.99
C SER A 510 29.09 24.90 -7.03
N GLY A 511 29.43 23.75 -6.42
CA GLY A 511 30.50 23.65 -5.43
C GLY A 511 30.17 24.38 -4.14
N SER A 512 28.89 24.55 -3.82
CA SER A 512 28.43 25.24 -2.62
C SER A 512 28.78 24.51 -1.32
N TRP A 513 29.01 23.20 -1.39
CA TRP A 513 29.33 22.33 -0.26
C TRP A 513 30.68 21.62 -0.49
N GLU A 514 31.51 21.56 0.55
CA GLU A 514 32.72 20.73 0.54
C GLU A 514 32.40 19.28 0.93
N VAL A 515 33.32 18.35 0.63
CA VAL A 515 33.19 16.93 1.03
C VAL A 515 32.91 16.80 2.53
N GLN A 516 33.58 17.59 3.36
CA GLN A 516 33.43 17.54 4.82
C GLN A 516 32.05 18.00 5.28
N ASP A 517 31.42 18.93 4.58
CA ASP A 517 30.05 19.38 4.90
C ASP A 517 29.05 18.26 4.61
N HIS A 518 29.19 17.58 3.47
CA HIS A 518 28.34 16.44 3.14
C HIS A 518 28.55 15.26 4.10
N LEU A 519 29.80 14.91 4.43
CA LEU A 519 30.08 13.83 5.40
C LEU A 519 29.47 14.15 6.76
N ARG A 520 29.68 15.37 7.27
CA ARG A 520 29.15 15.82 8.56
C ARG A 520 27.62 15.77 8.59
N SER A 521 26.96 16.29 7.56
CA SER A 521 25.49 16.34 7.52
C SER A 521 24.85 14.96 7.25
N ALA A 522 25.61 14.01 6.66
CA ALA A 522 25.24 12.59 6.61
C ALA A 522 25.41 11.85 7.94
N GLY A 523 26.07 12.48 8.92
CA GLY A 523 26.49 11.83 10.16
C GLY A 523 27.67 10.87 9.98
N ILE A 524 28.38 10.93 8.84
CA ILE A 524 29.60 10.14 8.62
C ILE A 524 30.74 10.85 9.36
N PRO A 525 31.40 10.20 10.34
CA PRO A 525 32.47 10.82 11.10
C PRO A 525 33.67 11.12 10.21
N ALA A 526 34.49 12.08 10.64
CA ALA A 526 35.73 12.43 9.94
C ALA A 526 36.62 11.19 9.77
N LEU A 527 37.15 11.01 8.56
CA LEU A 527 37.89 9.79 8.16
C LEU A 527 39.41 9.88 8.40
N ASN A 528 39.88 11.02 8.92
CA ASN A 528 41.29 11.35 9.12
C ASN A 528 42.00 10.33 10.04
#